data_AF-A0A533B801-F1
#
_entry.id   AF-A0A533B801-F1
#
_cell.length_a   1.000
_cell.length_b   1.000
_cell.length_c   1.000
_cell.angle_alpha   90.00
_cell.angle_beta   90.00
_cell.angle_gamma   90.00
#
_symmetry.space_group_name_H-M   'P 1'
#
loop_
_entity.id
_entity.type
_entity.pdbx_description
1 polymer ?
#
loop_
_entity_poly.entity_id
_entity_poly.type
_entity_poly.pdbx_seq_one_letter_code
_entity_poly.pdbx_strand_id
1 'polypeptide(L)' 'MTCTRCRGLMVPDRFMDLRDDTGHLDFLGWRCLNCGEVVDPVVLTHRVDAPTGPYQGRTRDRRMWERLVAA' A
#
# COMPACT_ATOMS: atom_id res chain seq x y z
N MET A 1 -1.84 -19.13 -6.94
CA MET A 1 -2.15 -17.69 -7.09
C MET A 1 -1.46 -17.18 -8.34
N THR A 2 -2.13 -16.33 -9.12
CA THR A 2 -1.59 -15.76 -10.36
C THR A 2 -1.58 -14.23 -10.25
N CYS A 3 -0.49 -13.59 -10.68
CA CYS A 3 -0.35 -12.14 -10.58
C CYS A 3 -1.36 -11.42 -11.49
N THR A 4 -2.11 -10.46 -10.94
CA THR A 4 -3.10 -9.69 -11.71
C THR A 4 -2.47 -8.76 -12.74
N ARG A 5 -1.19 -8.36 -12.55
CA ARG A 5 -0.48 -7.46 -13.47
C ARG A 5 0.12 -8.17 -14.67
N CYS A 6 0.90 -9.24 -14.45
CA CYS A 6 1.65 -9.90 -15.52
C CYS A 6 1.26 -11.36 -15.75
N ARG A 7 0.28 -11.88 -15.01
CA ARG A 7 -0.11 -13.31 -15.00
C ARG A 7 1.00 -14.28 -14.62
N GLY A 8 2.06 -13.79 -13.97
CA GLY A 8 3.16 -14.61 -13.47
C GLY A 8 2.85 -15.37 -12.18
N LEU A 9 3.80 -16.21 -11.77
CA LEU A 9 3.72 -16.98 -10.52
C LEU A 9 3.82 -16.05 -9.30
N MET A 10 2.94 -16.28 -8.33
CA MET A 10 3.02 -15.66 -7.01
C MET A 10 3.32 -16.69 -5.95
N VAL A 11 4.25 -16.35 -5.05
CA VAL A 11 4.69 -17.19 -3.94
C VAL A 11 4.46 -16.46 -2.62
N PRO A 12 4.12 -17.17 -1.54
CA PRO A 12 4.03 -16.57 -0.21
C PRO A 12 5.42 -16.08 0.22
N ASP A 13 5.46 -14.93 0.90
CA ASP A 13 6.68 -14.34 1.42
C ASP A 13 6.43 -13.60 2.74
N ARG A 14 7.49 -13.41 3.52
CA ARG A 14 7.50 -12.59 4.73
C ARG A 14 8.12 -11.24 4.41
N PHE A 15 7.36 -10.19 4.67
CA PHE A 15 7.77 -8.81 4.47
C PHE A 15 8.02 -8.16 5.82
N MET A 16 8.91 -7.16 5.84
CA MET A 16 9.12 -6.33 7.01
C MET A 16 8.61 -4.91 6.74
N ASP A 17 7.77 -4.40 7.62
CA ASP A 17 7.38 -2.99 7.64
C ASP A 17 8.12 -2.25 8.75
N LEU A 18 9.25 -1.64 8.40
CA LEU A 18 10.07 -0.88 9.34
C LEU A 18 9.42 0.45 9.78
N ARG A 19 8.29 0.82 9.17
CA ARG A 19 7.51 2.02 9.50
C ARG A 19 6.18 1.68 10.16
N ASP A 20 5.98 0.43 10.56
CA ASP A 20 4.79 0.08 11.30
C ASP A 20 4.88 0.58 12.74
N ASP A 21 3.94 1.46 13.08
CA ASP A 21 3.82 2.07 14.41
C ASP A 21 3.07 1.15 15.39
N THR A 22 2.47 0.04 14.90
CA THR A 22 1.64 -0.87 15.70
C THR A 22 2.45 -1.94 16.44
N GLY A 23 3.74 -2.05 16.17
CA GLY A 23 4.65 -3.03 16.76
C GLY A 23 4.73 -4.36 16.00
N HIS A 24 4.07 -4.47 14.85
CA HIS A 24 4.12 -5.60 13.95
C HIS A 24 5.13 -5.33 12.82
N LEU A 25 6.40 -5.66 13.08
CA LEU A 25 7.48 -5.43 12.12
C LEU A 25 7.45 -6.37 10.92
N ASP A 26 6.70 -7.48 10.96
CA ASP A 26 6.59 -8.44 9.88
C ASP A 26 5.14 -8.80 9.52
N PHE A 27 4.92 -9.06 8.23
CA PHE A 27 3.62 -9.51 7.72
C PHE A 27 3.78 -10.53 6.60
N LEU A 28 2.73 -11.34 6.40
CA LEU A 28 2.67 -12.32 5.31
C LEU A 28 1.95 -11.72 4.11
N GLY A 29 2.53 -11.93 2.93
CA GLY A 29 1.92 -11.57 1.66
C GLY A 29 2.37 -12.50 0.54
N TRP A 30 2.08 -12.11 -0.69
CA TRP A 30 2.48 -12.83 -1.89
C TRP A 30 3.31 -11.92 -2.78
N ARG A 31 4.46 -12.41 -3.25
CA ARG A 31 5.31 -11.73 -4.23
C ARG A 31 5.24 -12.41 -5.59
N CYS A 32 5.09 -11.63 -6.65
CA CYS A 32 5.26 -12.12 -8.01
C CYS A 32 6.74 -12.19 -8.36
N LEU A 33 7.22 -13.37 -8.78
CA LEU A 33 8.62 -13.55 -9.16
C LEU A 33 8.97 -12.90 -10.51
N ASN A 34 7.96 -12.58 -11.34
CA ASN A 34 8.19 -12.02 -12.68
C ASN A 34 8.19 -10.50 -12.71
N CYS A 35 7.31 -9.84 -11.95
CA CYS A 35 7.15 -8.37 -12.00
C CYS A 35 7.33 -7.67 -10.65
N GLY A 36 7.54 -8.42 -9.57
CA GLY A 36 7.72 -7.86 -8.23
C GLY A 36 6.44 -7.36 -7.57
N GLU A 37 5.26 -7.54 -8.17
CA GLU A 37 3.99 -7.17 -7.53
C GLU A 37 3.85 -7.88 -6.17
N VAL A 38 3.56 -7.10 -5.14
CA VAL A 38 3.27 -7.58 -3.79
C VAL A 38 1.80 -7.32 -3.48
N VAL A 39 1.14 -8.33 -2.91
CA VAL A 39 -0.23 -8.25 -2.42
C VAL A 39 -0.31 -8.96 -1.09
N ASP A 40 -1.03 -8.37 -0.16
CA ASP A 40 -1.44 -8.94 1.12
C ASP A 40 -2.97 -8.77 1.26
N PRO A 41 -3.60 -9.33 2.30
CA PRO A 41 -5.04 -9.18 2.50
C PRO A 41 -5.52 -7.71 2.56
N VAL A 42 -4.74 -6.81 3.16
CA VAL A 42 -5.08 -5.38 3.29
C VAL A 42 -5.03 -4.67 1.93
N VAL A 43 -3.98 -4.91 1.15
CA VAL A 43 -3.86 -4.40 -0.22
C VAL A 43 -5.00 -4.91 -1.10
N LEU A 44 -5.41 -6.17 -0.96
CA LEU A 44 -6.54 -6.72 -1.68
C LEU A 44 -7.87 -6.04 -1.28
N THR A 45 -8.11 -5.88 0.03
CA THR A 45 -9.29 -5.16 0.52
C THR A 45 -9.32 -3.73 -0.01
N HIS A 46 -8.23 -2.98 0.09
CA HIS A 46 -8.15 -1.61 -0.42
C HIS A 46 -8.35 -1.52 -1.94
N ARG A 47 -7.99 -2.54 -2.71
CA ARG A 47 -8.23 -2.58 -4.16
C ARG A 47 -9.70 -2.83 -4.50
N VAL A 48 -10.38 -3.66 -3.71
CA VAL A 48 -11.82 -3.91 -3.86
C VAL A 48 -12.61 -2.67 -3.47
N ASP A 49 -12.23 -2.03 -2.36
CA ASP A 49 -12.89 -0.84 -1.82
C ASP A 49 -12.40 0.47 -2.48
N ALA A 50 -11.49 0.38 -3.45
CA ALA A 50 -10.90 1.54 -4.09
C ALA A 50 -12.00 2.41 -4.74
N PRO A 51 -12.06 3.72 -4.45
CA PRO A 51 -12.95 4.63 -5.14
C PRO A 51 -12.66 4.60 -6.65
N THR A 52 -13.71 4.56 -7.47
CA THR A 52 -13.59 4.63 -8.94
C THR A 52 -13.24 6.03 -9.46
N GLY A 53 -13.26 7.03 -8.57
CA GLY A 53 -12.88 8.41 -8.86
C GLY A 53 -11.45 8.73 -8.45
N PRO A 54 -10.94 9.92 -8.86
CA PRO A 54 -9.66 10.40 -8.40
C PRO A 54 -9.63 10.46 -6.86
N TYR A 55 -8.45 10.23 -6.27
CA TYR A 55 -8.26 10.36 -4.83
C TYR A 55 -8.70 11.76 -4.35
N GLN A 56 -9.85 11.82 -3.67
CA GLN A 56 -10.36 13.04 -3.05
C GLN A 56 -9.86 13.16 -1.61
N GLY A 57 -8.54 13.04 -1.41
CA GLY A 57 -7.97 13.45 -0.14
C GLY A 57 -8.23 14.93 0.09
N ARG A 58 -8.45 15.32 1.34
CA ARG A 58 -8.25 16.72 1.74
C ARG A 58 -6.79 17.02 1.43
N THR A 59 -6.50 17.64 0.28
CA THR A 59 -5.23 18.33 0.07
C THR A 59 -5.04 19.14 1.35
N ARG A 60 -4.01 18.82 2.15
CA ARG A 60 -3.66 19.67 3.29
C ARG A 60 -3.60 21.06 2.70
N ASP A 61 -4.52 21.93 3.12
CA ASP A 61 -4.58 23.28 2.61
C ASP A 61 -3.17 23.84 2.72
N ARG A 62 -2.53 24.13 1.59
CA ARG A 62 -1.11 24.50 1.56
C ARG A 62 -0.86 25.69 2.49
N ARG A 63 -1.88 26.54 2.64
CA ARG A 63 -1.91 27.71 3.53
C ARG A 63 -1.84 27.32 5.00
N MET A 64 -2.45 26.21 5.40
CA MET A 64 -2.39 25.72 6.79
C MET A 64 -1.00 25.21 7.14
N TRP A 65 -0.33 24.52 6.21
CA TRP A 65 1.05 24.06 6.45
C TRP A 65 2.03 25.24 6.42
N GLU A 66 1.90 26.17 5.46
CA GLU A 66 2.70 27.40 5.43
C GLU A 66 2.55 28.22 6.74
N ARG A 67 1.35 28.30 7.32
CA ARG A 67 1.12 28.99 8.61
C ARG A 67 1.73 28.28 9.82
N LEU A 68 1.75 26.95 9.83
CA LEU A 68 2.31 26.16 10.93
C LEU A 68 3.84 26.10 10.91
N VAL A 69 4.48 26.27 9.74
CA VAL A 69 5.97 26.35 9.63
C VAL A 69 6.48 27.78 9.88
N ALA A 70 5.65 28.80 9.62
CA ALA A 70 6.01 30.20 9.81
C ALA A 70 5.85 30.71 11.26
N ALA A 71 5.42 29.85 12.19
CA ALA A 71 5.28 30.12 13.62
C ALA A 71 6.35 29.34 14.40
#